data_AF-A0A1X2IRE1-F1
#
_entry.id   AF-A0A1X2IRE1-F1
#
_cell.length_a   1.000
_cell.length_b   1.000
_cell.length_c   1.000
_cell.angle_alpha   90.00
_cell.angle_beta   90.00
_cell.angle_gamma   90.00
#
_symmetry.space_group_name_H-M   'P 1'
#
loop_
_entity.id
_entity.type
_entity.pdbx_description
1 polymer ?
#
loop_
_entity_poly.entity_id
_entity_poly.type
_entity_poly.pdbx_seq_one_letter_code
_entity_poly.pdbx_strand_id
1 'polypeptide(L)'
;MGKDATKTTKRASRHDPLHAQLADNPEHGMRKATRQKFIDRNNMEDNDEEYLDPKLSKKILNIARQQQKQIEENREDDEEQPVRKSDLKKKLNAGSNNKGAYPSGFNPSDDELDEADMYGEYEELEIDEEDAGVLDKFMPSAPKERRTLADIIMDKINEKNAADKRKATGDEDEEYTLSPALNPKVVEVYTKVGQLLSRYKSGKLPKAFKIIPSLNNWEEILYITEPDNWSPHATYEATRMFVSNLKAQQAQRFFSLVLLDRVREDIQENKKLHYHLFLALKKALYKPAAFFKGILFPLCESGSCTLKEASILGSVLTRVSIPVLHSSAALLRLADMDYTGPNSLFIRILLDKKYALPYKVVDALVSHFARFQNDPREMPVLWHQSLLVFTQRYKQDLVPEQKDIILSAVKSKFHPGIGPEIRRELVHSTARDDVMDMDDVMMID
;
A
#
# COMPACT_ATOMS: atom_id res chain seq x y z
N MET A 1 -62.27 -42.17 7.04
CA MET A 1 -61.20 -42.82 6.26
C MET A 1 -61.18 -42.22 4.86
N GLY A 2 -59.98 -41.93 4.33
CA GLY A 2 -59.74 -41.45 2.95
C GLY A 2 -59.49 -39.94 2.88
N LYS A 3 -58.35 -39.41 3.37
CA LYS A 3 -57.03 -39.27 2.71
C LYS A 3 -57.09 -38.52 1.37
N ASP A 4 -56.91 -37.20 1.46
CA ASP A 4 -56.43 -36.32 0.40
C ASP A 4 -55.11 -36.85 -0.19
N ALA A 5 -55.08 -37.06 -1.51
CA ALA A 5 -53.87 -37.39 -2.25
C ALA A 5 -53.36 -36.13 -2.98
N THR A 6 -52.39 -35.45 -2.36
CA THR A 6 -51.64 -34.35 -2.94
C THR A 6 -50.69 -34.86 -4.04
N LYS A 7 -50.88 -34.38 -5.28
CA LYS A 7 -49.93 -34.55 -6.39
C LYS A 7 -48.63 -33.81 -6.08
N THR A 8 -47.54 -34.55 -5.86
CA THR A 8 -46.18 -34.01 -5.75
C THR A 8 -45.56 -33.85 -7.13
N THR A 9 -45.37 -32.61 -7.56
CA THR A 9 -44.59 -32.23 -8.75
C THR A 9 -43.09 -32.28 -8.40
N LYS A 10 -42.39 -33.34 -8.84
CA LYS A 10 -40.93 -33.43 -8.75
C LYS A 10 -40.29 -32.41 -9.69
N ARG A 11 -39.63 -31.38 -9.13
CA ARG A 11 -38.72 -30.49 -9.87
C ARG A 11 -37.45 -31.27 -10.27
N ALA A 12 -37.09 -31.23 -11.55
CA ALA A 12 -35.86 -31.82 -12.07
C ALA A 12 -34.63 -31.05 -11.57
N SER A 13 -33.69 -31.78 -10.96
CA SER A 13 -32.37 -31.28 -10.57
C SER A 13 -31.54 -30.99 -11.82
N ARG A 14 -30.93 -29.81 -11.88
CA ARG A 14 -30.02 -29.40 -12.95
C ARG A 14 -28.62 -29.96 -12.64
N HIS A 15 -28.17 -30.88 -13.49
CA HIS A 15 -26.83 -31.46 -13.65
C HIS A 15 -26.47 -32.67 -12.79
N ASP A 16 -26.26 -33.81 -13.47
CA ASP A 16 -25.68 -35.04 -12.92
C ASP A 16 -24.14 -34.99 -12.93
N PRO A 17 -23.47 -35.65 -11.97
CA PRO A 17 -22.02 -35.65 -11.82
C PRO A 17 -21.30 -36.27 -13.03
N LEU A 18 -20.14 -35.70 -13.39
CA LEU A 18 -19.34 -35.99 -14.60
C LEU A 18 -19.09 -37.49 -14.86
N HIS A 19 -18.93 -38.28 -13.79
CA HIS A 19 -18.78 -39.73 -13.86
C HIS A 19 -19.97 -40.44 -14.55
N ALA A 20 -21.20 -39.96 -14.32
CA ALA A 20 -22.39 -40.53 -14.95
C ALA A 20 -22.50 -40.20 -16.45
N GLN A 21 -21.99 -39.03 -16.86
CA GLN A 21 -21.96 -38.60 -18.27
C GLN A 21 -20.94 -39.39 -19.11
N LEU A 22 -19.90 -39.94 -18.47
CA LEU A 22 -18.89 -40.79 -19.13
C LEU A 22 -19.37 -42.24 -19.31
N ALA A 23 -20.34 -42.70 -18.51
CA ALA A 23 -20.89 -44.05 -18.61
C ALA A 23 -21.90 -44.20 -19.76
N ASP A 24 -22.63 -43.13 -20.08
CA ASP A 24 -23.70 -43.13 -21.11
C ASP A 24 -23.20 -42.97 -22.55
N ASN A 25 -21.89 -42.83 -22.78
CA ASN A 25 -21.34 -42.61 -24.13
C ASN A 25 -20.08 -43.45 -24.41
N PRO A 26 -20.20 -44.79 -24.52
CA PRO A 26 -19.05 -45.69 -24.67
C PRO A 26 -18.46 -45.75 -26.10
N GLU A 27 -19.01 -45.01 -27.09
CA GLU A 27 -18.69 -45.20 -28.52
C GLU A 27 -17.76 -44.15 -29.17
N HIS A 28 -17.14 -43.25 -28.41
CA HIS A 28 -16.07 -42.38 -28.93
C HIS A 28 -14.74 -42.64 -28.22
N GLY A 29 -14.28 -43.88 -28.35
CA GLY A 29 -12.95 -44.32 -27.95
C GLY A 29 -11.83 -43.64 -28.77
N MET A 30 -10.76 -43.26 -28.07
CA MET A 30 -9.57 -42.58 -28.56
C MET A 30 -8.99 -43.21 -29.85
N ARG A 31 -8.99 -42.47 -30.96
CA ARG A 31 -8.19 -42.80 -32.13
C ARG A 31 -6.75 -42.30 -31.93
N LYS A 32 -5.82 -43.22 -31.69
CA LYS A 32 -4.37 -42.97 -31.75
C LYS A 32 -3.98 -42.61 -33.19
N ALA A 33 -3.60 -41.36 -33.43
CA ALA A 33 -2.99 -40.95 -34.70
C ALA A 33 -1.47 -41.15 -34.62
N THR A 34 -0.96 -41.86 -35.61
CA THR A 34 0.43 -42.26 -35.86
C THR A 34 1.37 -41.05 -36.00
N ARG A 35 2.53 -41.11 -35.34
CA ARG A 35 3.64 -40.17 -35.45
C ARG A 35 4.25 -40.24 -36.87
N GLN A 36 3.83 -39.34 -37.77
CA GLN A 36 4.49 -39.13 -39.06
C GLN A 36 4.67 -37.63 -39.39
N LYS A 37 4.76 -36.76 -38.37
CA LYS A 37 4.95 -35.30 -38.54
C LYS A 37 6.19 -34.72 -37.86
N PHE A 38 7.10 -35.56 -37.37
CA PHE A 38 8.30 -35.09 -36.65
C PHE A 38 9.57 -35.02 -37.52
N ILE A 39 9.54 -35.50 -38.77
CA ILE A 39 10.76 -35.55 -39.62
C ILE A 39 10.75 -34.46 -40.73
N ASP A 40 9.61 -33.88 -41.08
CA ASP A 40 9.53 -32.82 -42.12
C ASP A 40 9.63 -31.38 -41.58
N ARG A 41 9.86 -31.20 -40.27
CA ARG A 41 9.94 -29.86 -39.66
C ARG A 41 11.37 -29.32 -39.52
N ASN A 42 12.37 -30.10 -39.92
CA ASN A 42 13.80 -29.71 -39.82
C ASN A 42 14.41 -29.23 -41.14
N ASN A 43 13.61 -29.03 -42.21
CA ASN A 43 14.15 -28.71 -43.53
C ASN A 43 13.31 -27.71 -44.36
N MET A 44 12.67 -26.75 -43.70
CA MET A 44 12.15 -25.55 -44.37
C MET A 44 12.78 -24.32 -43.74
N GLU A 45 13.53 -23.61 -44.56
CA GLU A 45 14.28 -22.40 -44.26
C GLU A 45 13.36 -21.29 -43.74
N ASP A 46 13.87 -20.55 -42.75
CA ASP A 46 13.26 -19.38 -42.12
C ASP A 46 12.98 -18.27 -43.14
N ASN A 47 11.74 -18.17 -43.61
CA ASN A 47 11.12 -16.90 -43.98
C ASN A 47 9.62 -17.12 -44.18
N ASP A 48 8.83 -16.87 -43.13
CA ASP A 48 7.45 -16.38 -43.22
C ASP A 48 6.98 -16.01 -41.81
N GLU A 49 6.92 -14.70 -41.54
CA GLU A 49 6.27 -14.16 -40.34
C GLU A 49 4.78 -14.54 -40.38
N GLU A 50 4.39 -15.52 -39.56
CA GLU A 50 3.00 -15.96 -39.42
C GLU A 50 2.15 -14.84 -38.82
N TYR A 51 1.57 -14.01 -39.70
CA TYR A 51 0.72 -12.88 -39.35
C TYR A 51 -0.55 -13.38 -38.65
N LEU A 52 -0.64 -13.19 -37.33
CA LEU A 52 -1.80 -13.56 -36.54
C LEU A 52 -3.06 -12.86 -37.06
N ASP A 53 -4.11 -13.65 -37.36
CA ASP A 53 -5.41 -13.14 -37.82
C ASP A 53 -5.92 -11.99 -36.92
N PRO A 54 -6.21 -10.80 -37.47
CA PRO A 54 -6.72 -9.64 -36.73
C PRO A 54 -7.91 -9.95 -35.82
N LYS A 55 -8.76 -10.92 -36.19
CA LYS A 55 -9.90 -11.34 -35.36
C LYS A 55 -9.46 -12.12 -34.12
N LEU A 56 -8.43 -12.95 -34.25
CA LEU A 56 -7.86 -13.72 -33.14
C LEU A 56 -7.11 -12.78 -32.18
N SER A 57 -6.31 -11.85 -32.72
CA SER A 57 -5.64 -10.80 -31.92
C SER A 57 -6.63 -9.94 -31.13
N LYS A 58 -7.74 -9.53 -31.74
CA LYS A 58 -8.79 -8.76 -31.05
C LYS A 58 -9.49 -9.57 -29.95
N LYS A 59 -9.64 -10.89 -30.14
CA LYS A 59 -10.21 -11.80 -29.14
C LYS A 59 -9.25 -12.02 -27.97
N ILE A 60 -7.96 -12.18 -28.24
CA ILE A 60 -6.91 -12.31 -27.22
C ILE A 60 -6.83 -11.03 -26.38
N LEU A 61 -6.84 -9.85 -27.02
CA LEU A 61 -6.84 -8.56 -26.33
C LEU A 61 -8.10 -8.36 -25.47
N ASN A 62 -9.27 -8.77 -25.94
CA ASN A 62 -10.50 -8.70 -25.14
C ASN A 62 -10.48 -9.63 -23.92
N ILE A 63 -9.95 -10.85 -24.07
CA ILE A 63 -9.83 -11.81 -22.97
C ILE A 63 -8.80 -11.30 -21.95
N ALA A 64 -7.66 -10.78 -22.40
CA ALA A 64 -6.64 -10.20 -21.53
C ALA A 64 -7.20 -9.00 -20.73
N ARG A 65 -7.98 -8.12 -21.39
CA ARG A 65 -8.65 -6.98 -20.74
C ARG A 65 -9.69 -7.43 -19.72
N GLN A 66 -10.41 -8.51 -20.01
CA GLN A 66 -11.42 -9.07 -19.10
C GLN A 66 -10.78 -9.73 -17.88
N GLN A 67 -9.66 -10.43 -18.06
CA GLN A 67 -8.88 -11.02 -16.95
C GLN A 67 -8.27 -9.94 -16.06
N GLN A 68 -7.72 -8.89 -16.65
CA GLN A 68 -7.16 -7.77 -15.89
C GLN A 68 -8.24 -7.06 -15.07
N LYS A 69 -9.44 -6.89 -15.63
CA LYS A 69 -10.60 -6.31 -14.93
C LYS A 69 -11.09 -7.19 -13.79
N GLN A 70 -11.11 -8.52 -13.95
CA GLN A 70 -11.46 -9.45 -12.86
C GLN A 70 -10.44 -9.46 -11.72
N ILE A 71 -9.14 -9.30 -12.03
CA ILE A 71 -8.08 -9.18 -11.00
C ILE A 71 -8.22 -7.86 -10.23
N GLU A 72 -8.62 -6.78 -10.91
CA GLU A 72 -8.87 -5.48 -10.30
C GLU A 72 -10.13 -5.50 -9.43
N GLU A 73 -11.25 -6.07 -9.91
CA GLU A 73 -12.50 -6.24 -9.15
C GLU A 73 -12.28 -7.14 -7.91
N ASN A 74 -11.55 -8.25 -8.02
CA ASN A 74 -11.24 -9.11 -6.88
C ASN A 74 -10.31 -8.44 -5.84
N ARG A 75 -9.46 -7.50 -6.26
CA ARG A 75 -8.66 -6.68 -5.32
C ARG A 75 -9.49 -5.62 -4.62
N GLU A 76 -10.51 -5.10 -5.30
CA GLU A 76 -11.45 -4.10 -4.76
C GLU A 76 -12.41 -4.74 -3.72
N ASP A 77 -12.88 -5.98 -3.95
CA ASP A 77 -13.78 -6.70 -3.02
C ASP A 77 -13.14 -7.10 -1.67
N ASP A 78 -11.83 -7.36 -1.63
CA ASP A 78 -11.08 -7.60 -0.39
C ASP A 78 -10.85 -6.31 0.42
N GLU A 79 -10.96 -5.13 -0.19
CA GLU A 79 -10.77 -3.82 0.44
C GLU A 79 -12.07 -3.19 1.00
N GLU A 80 -13.26 -3.61 0.54
CA GLU A 80 -14.54 -2.95 0.84
C GLU A 80 -15.49 -3.67 1.82
N GLN A 81 -15.12 -4.78 2.49
CA GLN A 81 -16.04 -5.40 3.46
C GLN A 81 -16.02 -4.70 4.84
N PRO A 82 -17.07 -3.94 5.24
CA PRO A 82 -17.24 -3.55 6.62
C PRO A 82 -17.61 -4.78 7.45
N VAL A 83 -16.81 -5.07 8.47
CA VAL A 83 -17.12 -6.07 9.51
C VAL A 83 -18.49 -5.74 10.10
N ARG A 84 -19.50 -6.57 9.82
CA ARG A 84 -20.84 -6.46 10.41
C ARG A 84 -20.73 -6.69 11.91
N LYS A 85 -20.71 -5.61 12.71
CA LYS A 85 -20.93 -5.68 14.15
C LYS A 85 -22.39 -6.07 14.38
N SER A 86 -22.55 -7.24 14.99
CA SER A 86 -23.81 -7.85 15.40
C SER A 86 -24.69 -6.91 16.23
N ASP A 87 -25.98 -6.95 15.92
CA ASP A 87 -27.10 -6.29 16.58
C ASP A 87 -27.12 -6.49 18.10
N LEU A 88 -26.95 -5.40 18.87
CA LEU A 88 -27.62 -5.25 20.17
C LEU A 88 -27.63 -3.79 20.69
N LYS A 89 -28.61 -3.00 20.25
CA LYS A 89 -29.43 -2.12 21.11
C LYS A 89 -30.41 -1.29 20.27
N LYS A 90 -31.68 -1.70 20.33
CA LYS A 90 -32.84 -1.01 19.79
C LYS A 90 -33.51 -0.19 20.91
N LYS A 91 -34.12 0.94 20.51
CA LYS A 91 -35.03 1.84 21.26
C LYS A 91 -34.27 2.90 22.07
N LEU A 92 -34.36 4.19 21.74
CA LEU A 92 -35.57 5.02 21.75
C LEU A 92 -35.60 6.00 20.56
N ASN A 93 -36.78 6.15 19.94
CA ASN A 93 -37.08 7.10 18.87
C ASN A 93 -38.40 7.79 19.20
N ALA A 94 -38.44 9.13 19.13
CA ALA A 94 -39.59 9.97 18.75
C ALA A 94 -39.17 11.45 18.93
N GLY A 95 -39.17 12.34 17.93
CA GLY A 95 -39.57 12.18 16.55
C GLY A 95 -39.47 13.49 15.76
N SER A 96 -40.23 13.52 14.67
CA SER A 96 -40.61 14.64 13.79
C SER A 96 -39.81 14.83 12.48
N ASN A 97 -40.57 14.70 11.39
CA ASN A 97 -40.20 14.84 9.98
C ASN A 97 -40.11 16.31 9.55
N ASN A 98 -39.14 16.68 8.69
CA ASN A 98 -39.44 17.31 7.40
C ASN A 98 -38.27 17.36 6.39
N LYS A 99 -38.54 16.78 5.21
CA LYS A 99 -38.17 17.11 3.82
C LYS A 99 -36.88 17.91 3.50
N GLY A 100 -36.06 17.29 2.65
CA GLY A 100 -35.45 17.92 1.47
C GLY A 100 -34.10 18.58 1.65
N ALA A 101 -33.02 17.81 1.75
CA ALA A 101 -31.65 18.32 1.60
C ALA A 101 -30.70 17.23 1.11
N TYR A 102 -29.94 17.54 0.05
CA TYR A 102 -28.72 16.83 -0.32
C TYR A 102 -27.82 16.66 0.91
N PRO A 103 -27.37 15.44 1.27
CA PRO A 103 -26.51 15.26 2.43
C PRO A 103 -25.06 15.62 2.05
N SER A 104 -24.76 16.91 1.96
CA SER A 104 -23.39 17.42 1.84
C SER A 104 -22.99 18.21 3.08
N GLY A 105 -23.31 17.67 4.25
CA GLY A 105 -22.81 18.11 5.55
C GLY A 105 -21.96 17.00 6.16
N PHE A 106 -20.73 16.85 5.68
CA PHE A 106 -19.72 16.02 6.34
C PHE A 106 -19.30 16.78 7.60
N ASN A 107 -19.97 16.50 8.70
CA ASN A 107 -19.70 17.12 10.00
C ASN A 107 -18.26 16.73 10.41
N PRO A 108 -17.39 17.66 10.81
CA PRO A 108 -16.16 17.29 11.50
C PRO A 108 -16.57 16.44 12.71
N SER A 109 -16.00 15.25 12.86
CA SER A 109 -16.21 14.49 14.08
C SER A 109 -15.64 15.28 15.25
N ASP A 110 -16.35 15.28 16.38
CA ASP A 110 -15.95 15.90 17.65
C ASP A 110 -14.55 15.44 18.14
N ASP A 111 -14.01 14.34 17.57
CA ASP A 111 -12.66 13.83 17.84
C ASP A 111 -11.50 14.74 17.32
N GLU A 112 -11.78 15.78 16.52
CA GLU A 112 -10.71 16.63 15.93
C GLU A 112 -10.26 17.81 16.83
N LEU A 113 -11.00 18.15 17.89
CA LEU A 113 -10.71 19.29 18.76
C LEU A 113 -9.78 18.96 19.95
N ASP A 114 -9.76 17.71 20.43
CA ASP A 114 -8.92 17.28 21.56
C ASP A 114 -7.44 17.01 21.16
N GLU A 115 -7.09 17.07 19.88
CA GLU A 115 -5.75 16.68 19.39
C GLU A 115 -4.76 17.84 19.21
N ALA A 116 -5.20 19.09 19.32
CA ALA A 116 -4.32 20.25 19.13
C ALA A 116 -3.21 20.34 20.19
N ASP A 117 -3.50 19.94 21.43
CA ASP A 117 -2.53 19.93 22.53
C ASP A 117 -1.51 18.79 22.42
N MET A 118 -1.79 17.75 21.63
CA MET A 118 -0.88 16.62 21.44
C MET A 118 0.10 16.83 20.26
N TYR A 119 0.02 17.97 19.56
CA TYR A 119 0.87 18.26 18.40
C TYR A 119 2.31 18.65 18.78
N GLY A 120 2.51 19.16 20.00
CA GLY A 120 3.82 19.58 20.50
C GLY A 120 4.76 18.42 20.88
N GLU A 121 4.27 17.18 20.87
CA GLU A 121 4.94 16.02 21.46
C GLU A 121 5.22 14.95 20.39
N TYR A 122 6.08 15.27 19.42
CA TYR A 122 6.88 14.24 18.78
C TYR A 122 8.23 14.25 19.51
N GLU A 123 8.55 13.14 20.18
CA GLU A 123 9.87 12.91 20.77
C GLU A 123 10.91 13.12 19.65
N GLU A 124 11.66 14.22 19.74
CA GLU A 124 12.87 14.36 18.95
C GLU A 124 13.77 13.21 19.38
N LEU A 125 14.06 12.29 18.45
CA LEU A 125 14.94 11.16 18.74
C LEU A 125 16.31 11.72 19.07
N GLU A 126 16.62 11.81 20.36
CA GLU A 126 17.96 12.08 20.86
C GLU A 126 18.82 10.85 20.52
N ILE A 127 19.66 11.01 19.50
CA ILE A 127 20.59 9.98 19.05
C ILE A 127 21.97 10.48 19.39
N ASP A 128 22.71 9.66 20.13
CA ASP A 128 24.10 9.95 20.49
C ASP A 128 24.96 10.10 19.22
N GLU A 129 25.99 10.94 19.28
CA GLU A 129 26.83 11.26 18.12
C GLU A 129 27.54 10.02 17.55
N GLU A 130 27.91 9.07 18.42
CA GLU A 130 28.50 7.78 18.02
C GLU A 130 27.51 6.95 17.20
N ASP A 131 26.25 6.89 17.64
CA ASP A 131 25.18 6.14 16.98
C ASP A 131 24.76 6.79 15.66
N ALA A 132 24.75 8.13 15.61
CA ALA A 132 24.54 8.88 14.37
C ALA A 132 25.63 8.55 13.32
N GLY A 133 26.90 8.48 13.75
CA GLY A 133 28.01 8.10 12.87
C GLY A 133 27.93 6.65 12.38
N VAL A 134 27.35 5.73 13.17
CA VAL A 134 27.06 4.36 12.71
C VAL A 134 25.92 4.36 11.70
N LEU A 135 24.84 5.11 11.95
CA LEU A 135 23.68 5.22 11.05
C LEU A 135 24.05 5.77 9.68
N ASP A 136 24.95 6.75 9.61
CA ASP A 136 25.44 7.31 8.34
C ASP A 136 26.17 6.28 7.47
N LYS A 137 26.83 5.27 8.06
CA LYS A 137 27.46 4.16 7.31
C LYS A 137 26.44 3.21 6.65
N PHE A 138 25.17 3.31 7.03
CA PHE A 138 24.07 2.54 6.46
C PHE A 138 23.21 3.35 5.48
N MET A 139 23.48 4.63 5.29
CA MET A 139 22.82 5.41 4.25
C MET A 139 23.45 5.12 2.88
N PRO A 140 22.64 4.91 1.83
CA PRO A 140 23.16 4.66 0.50
C PRO A 140 23.93 5.88 -0.02
N SER A 141 25.13 5.66 -0.57
CA SER A 141 26.02 6.75 -1.03
C SER A 141 25.48 7.56 -2.21
N ALA A 142 24.44 7.08 -2.89
CA ALA A 142 23.73 7.81 -3.94
C ALA A 142 22.21 7.63 -3.76
N PRO A 143 21.46 8.69 -3.41
CA PRO A 143 20.01 8.61 -3.34
C PRO A 143 19.42 8.38 -4.74
N LYS A 144 18.34 7.60 -4.82
CA LYS A 144 17.60 7.39 -6.08
C LYS A 144 16.78 8.65 -6.37
N GLU A 145 17.04 9.32 -7.50
CA GLU A 145 16.23 10.44 -7.95
C GLU A 145 14.78 9.98 -8.18
N ARG A 146 13.83 10.65 -7.51
CA ARG A 146 12.39 10.42 -7.68
C ARG A 146 11.90 11.32 -8.81
N ARG A 147 11.06 10.78 -9.70
CA ARG A 147 10.41 11.57 -10.77
C ARG A 147 9.25 12.36 -10.19
N THR A 148 9.22 13.66 -10.43
CA THR A 148 8.12 14.53 -10.00
C THR A 148 6.89 14.38 -10.91
N LEU A 149 5.74 14.90 -10.48
CA LEU A 149 4.54 14.97 -11.32
C LEU A 149 4.81 15.74 -12.62
N ALA A 150 5.57 16.85 -12.52
CA ALA A 150 5.95 17.67 -13.66
C ALA A 150 6.78 16.88 -14.68
N ASP A 151 7.75 16.08 -14.21
CA ASP A 151 8.61 15.27 -15.07
C ASP A 151 7.79 14.20 -15.82
N ILE A 152 6.88 13.53 -15.11
CA ILE A 152 6.03 12.48 -15.70
C ILE A 152 5.08 13.06 -16.76
N ILE A 153 4.55 14.28 -16.53
CA ILE A 153 3.68 14.96 -17.49
C ILE A 153 4.49 15.41 -18.71
N MET A 154 5.65 16.04 -18.50
CA MET A 154 6.55 16.48 -19.58
C MET A 154 7.03 15.30 -20.44
N ASP A 155 7.40 14.18 -19.83
CA ASP A 155 7.79 12.95 -20.53
C ASP A 155 6.63 12.39 -21.36
N LYS A 156 5.41 12.33 -20.80
CA LYS A 156 4.23 11.87 -21.54
C LYS A 156 3.87 12.80 -22.70
N ILE A 157 4.02 14.12 -22.54
CA ILE A 157 3.83 15.09 -23.61
C ILE A 157 4.87 14.84 -24.70
N ASN A 158 6.14 14.65 -24.34
CA ASN A 158 7.22 14.38 -25.28
C ASN A 158 7.04 13.04 -26.02
N GLU A 159 6.65 11.97 -25.32
CA GLU A 159 6.36 10.66 -25.92
C GLU A 159 5.21 10.74 -26.91
N LYS A 160 4.14 11.48 -26.56
CA LYS A 160 2.99 11.69 -27.45
C LYS A 160 3.37 12.54 -28.67
N ASN A 161 4.13 13.62 -28.47
CA ASN A 161 4.66 14.46 -29.54
C ASN A 161 5.60 13.68 -30.47
N ALA A 162 6.41 12.76 -29.94
CA ALA A 162 7.28 11.89 -30.73
C ALA A 162 6.48 10.81 -31.48
N ALA A 163 5.42 10.27 -30.88
CA ALA A 163 4.52 9.31 -31.53
C ALA A 163 3.70 9.97 -32.66
N ASP A 164 3.28 11.22 -32.49
CA ASP A 164 2.57 11.98 -33.51
C ASP A 164 3.52 12.48 -34.62
N LYS A 165 4.76 12.87 -34.28
CA LYS A 165 5.81 13.13 -35.30
C LYS A 165 6.16 11.91 -36.15
N ARG A 166 6.10 10.71 -35.60
CA ARG A 166 6.28 9.45 -36.37
C ARG A 166 5.09 9.12 -37.28
N LYS A 167 3.92 9.72 -37.05
CA LYS A 167 2.74 9.63 -37.94
C LYS A 167 2.66 10.76 -38.96
N ALA A 168 3.41 11.84 -38.76
CA ALA A 168 3.42 13.03 -39.62
C ALA A 168 4.60 13.07 -40.62
N THR A 169 5.14 11.91 -41.03
CA THR A 169 6.00 11.85 -42.24
C THR A 169 5.13 11.74 -43.48
N GLY A 170 4.36 12.79 -43.75
CA GLY A 170 3.48 12.97 -44.88
C GLY A 170 2.90 14.38 -44.85
N ASP A 171 3.56 15.27 -45.59
CA ASP A 171 3.24 16.65 -45.95
C ASP A 171 3.28 17.78 -44.89
N GLU A 172 4.30 18.62 -45.14
CA GLU A 172 4.44 20.08 -45.10
C GLU A 172 3.56 20.95 -44.15
N ASP A 173 4.29 21.76 -43.39
CA ASP A 173 3.98 23.14 -42.99
C ASP A 173 2.59 23.45 -42.46
N GLU A 174 2.33 23.03 -41.21
CA GLU A 174 1.38 23.74 -40.36
C GLU A 174 1.93 23.85 -38.93
N GLU A 175 1.89 25.09 -38.43
CA GLU A 175 2.23 25.53 -37.08
C GLU A 175 1.29 24.85 -36.05
N TYR A 176 1.54 23.58 -35.74
CA TYR A 176 0.69 22.80 -34.85
C TYR A 176 1.12 22.97 -33.38
N THR A 177 0.34 23.78 -32.67
CA THR A 177 0.30 23.87 -31.21
C THR A 177 -0.09 22.51 -30.60
N LEU A 178 0.90 21.75 -30.13
CA LEU A 178 0.76 20.37 -29.63
C LEU A 178 0.55 20.29 -28.10
N SER A 179 -0.72 20.16 -27.73
CA SER A 179 -1.25 19.34 -26.62
C SER A 179 -2.70 19.03 -26.99
N PRO A 180 -3.39 18.02 -26.41
CA PRO A 180 -4.86 18.09 -26.45
C PRO A 180 -5.20 19.34 -25.67
N ALA A 181 -5.33 20.48 -26.35
CA ALA A 181 -5.37 21.79 -25.71
C ALA A 181 -6.49 21.75 -24.68
N LEU A 182 -6.10 21.62 -23.40
CA LEU A 182 -7.03 21.69 -22.30
C LEU A 182 -7.80 22.97 -22.54
N ASN A 183 -9.12 22.86 -22.60
CA ASN A 183 -9.95 23.97 -23.03
C ASN A 183 -9.48 25.23 -22.27
N PRO A 184 -9.16 26.34 -22.95
CA PRO A 184 -8.54 27.50 -22.31
C PRO A 184 -9.35 28.02 -21.12
N LYS A 185 -10.68 27.83 -21.14
CA LYS A 185 -11.55 28.14 -20.00
C LYS A 185 -11.31 27.24 -18.79
N VAL A 186 -11.04 25.95 -19.01
CA VAL A 186 -10.71 25.00 -17.94
C VAL A 186 -9.39 25.41 -17.30
N VAL A 187 -8.38 25.72 -18.10
CA VAL A 187 -7.09 26.23 -17.61
C VAL A 187 -7.32 27.50 -16.77
N GLU A 188 -8.00 28.50 -17.32
CA GLU A 188 -8.27 29.76 -16.61
C GLU A 188 -9.00 29.55 -15.27
N VAL A 189 -10.01 28.67 -15.25
CA VAL A 189 -10.78 28.37 -14.04
C VAL A 189 -9.92 27.67 -12.99
N TYR A 190 -9.15 26.63 -13.37
CA TYR A 190 -8.34 25.88 -12.41
C TYR A 190 -7.09 26.66 -11.95
N THR A 191 -6.53 27.54 -12.78
CA THR A 191 -5.47 28.48 -12.36
C THR A 191 -5.99 29.43 -11.29
N LYS A 192 -7.20 30.00 -11.46
CA LYS A 192 -7.86 30.84 -10.43
C LYS A 192 -8.15 30.04 -9.15
N VAL A 193 -8.48 28.76 -9.27
CA VAL A 193 -8.66 27.88 -8.11
C VAL A 193 -7.33 27.67 -7.37
N GLY A 194 -6.23 27.42 -8.08
CA GLY A 194 -4.88 27.31 -7.47
C GLY A 194 -4.49 28.56 -6.69
N GLN A 195 -4.71 29.75 -7.26
CA GLN A 195 -4.49 31.02 -6.57
C GLN A 195 -5.33 31.15 -5.29
N LEU A 196 -6.56 30.65 -5.27
CA LEU A 196 -7.39 30.62 -4.07
C LEU A 196 -6.87 29.64 -3.02
N LEU A 197 -6.41 28.46 -3.45
CA LEU A 197 -5.85 27.43 -2.56
C LEU A 197 -4.54 27.87 -1.89
N SER A 198 -3.73 28.71 -2.56
CA SER A 198 -2.51 29.27 -1.97
C SER A 198 -2.79 30.13 -0.72
N ARG A 199 -3.96 30.77 -0.65
CA ARG A 199 -4.37 31.66 0.45
C ARG A 199 -5.46 31.05 1.35
N TYR A 200 -5.85 29.81 1.07
CA TYR A 200 -6.92 29.16 1.80
C TYR A 200 -6.54 28.92 3.26
N LYS A 201 -7.49 29.15 4.17
CA LYS A 201 -7.32 28.91 5.62
C LYS A 201 -8.49 28.11 6.17
N SER A 202 -9.70 28.52 5.88
CA SER A 202 -10.93 27.88 6.35
C SER A 202 -12.07 28.11 5.37
N GLY A 203 -13.16 27.36 5.55
CA GLY A 203 -14.38 27.48 4.76
C GLY A 203 -14.64 26.27 3.87
N LYS A 204 -15.41 26.47 2.79
CA LYS A 204 -15.74 25.40 1.85
C LYS A 204 -14.78 25.45 0.67
N LEU A 205 -14.20 24.31 0.31
CA LEU A 205 -13.44 24.18 -0.94
C LEU A 205 -14.30 24.56 -2.16
N PRO A 206 -13.72 25.22 -3.19
CA PRO A 206 -14.43 25.56 -4.41
C PRO A 206 -15.10 24.34 -5.05
N LYS A 207 -16.31 24.51 -5.60
CA LYS A 207 -17.04 23.41 -6.27
C LYS A 207 -16.25 22.79 -7.41
N ALA A 208 -15.53 23.61 -8.18
CA ALA A 208 -14.66 23.14 -9.27
C ALA A 208 -13.52 22.23 -8.77
N PHE A 209 -13.01 22.47 -7.57
CA PHE A 209 -12.00 21.61 -6.95
C PHE A 209 -12.58 20.27 -6.49
N LYS A 210 -13.80 20.30 -5.93
CA LYS A 210 -14.47 19.09 -5.41
C LYS A 210 -14.82 18.05 -6.46
N ILE A 211 -14.94 18.44 -7.72
CA ILE A 211 -15.25 17.52 -8.82
C ILE A 211 -14.01 16.86 -9.43
N ILE A 212 -12.79 17.30 -9.07
CA ILE A 212 -11.53 16.76 -9.62
C ILE A 212 -11.44 15.23 -9.50
N PRO A 213 -11.77 14.60 -8.35
CA PRO A 213 -11.70 13.13 -8.21
C PRO A 213 -12.58 12.36 -9.21
N SER A 214 -13.63 12.98 -9.72
CA SER A 214 -14.57 12.35 -10.67
C SER A 214 -14.14 12.50 -12.13
N LEU A 215 -13.07 13.26 -12.41
CA LEU A 215 -12.56 13.48 -13.76
C LEU A 215 -11.64 12.34 -14.19
N ASN A 216 -11.72 11.95 -15.46
CA ASN A 216 -10.81 10.95 -16.03
C ASN A 216 -9.36 11.45 -16.09
N ASN A 217 -9.16 12.74 -16.35
CA ASN A 217 -7.86 13.41 -16.42
C ASN A 217 -7.55 14.23 -15.16
N TRP A 218 -7.95 13.72 -13.99
CA TRP A 218 -7.81 14.43 -12.71
C TRP A 218 -6.37 14.90 -12.41
N GLU A 219 -5.34 14.14 -12.82
CA GLU A 219 -3.93 14.51 -12.60
C GLU A 219 -3.51 15.78 -13.35
N GLU A 220 -3.90 15.91 -14.62
CA GLU A 220 -3.60 17.09 -15.44
C GLU A 220 -4.31 18.33 -14.89
N ILE A 221 -5.58 18.16 -14.49
CA ILE A 221 -6.37 19.23 -13.90
C ILE A 221 -5.81 19.65 -12.54
N LEU A 222 -5.35 18.68 -11.75
CA LEU A 222 -4.73 18.93 -10.45
C LEU A 222 -3.42 19.70 -10.62
N TYR A 223 -2.61 19.36 -11.62
CA TYR A 223 -1.35 20.04 -11.90
C TYR A 223 -1.55 21.54 -12.19
N ILE A 224 -2.60 21.91 -12.92
CA ILE A 224 -2.94 23.32 -13.19
C ILE A 224 -3.21 24.13 -11.90
N THR A 225 -3.64 23.47 -10.83
CA THR A 225 -3.89 24.14 -9.54
C THR A 225 -2.63 24.40 -8.73
N GLU A 226 -1.45 24.08 -9.28
CA GLU A 226 -0.12 24.25 -8.66
C GLU A 226 -0.06 23.74 -7.21
N PRO A 227 -0.10 22.40 -7.00
CA PRO A 227 -0.15 21.81 -5.67
C PRO A 227 0.98 22.23 -4.72
N ASP A 228 2.14 22.56 -5.27
CA ASP A 228 3.33 23.00 -4.53
C ASP A 228 3.06 24.34 -3.79
N ASN A 229 2.25 25.20 -4.40
CA ASN A 229 1.89 26.52 -3.88
C ASN A 229 0.69 26.51 -2.93
N TRP A 230 0.13 25.34 -2.62
CA TRP A 230 -1.00 25.26 -1.70
C TRP A 230 -0.63 25.63 -0.27
N SER A 231 -1.57 26.29 0.41
CA SER A 231 -1.43 26.48 1.85
C SER A 231 -1.50 25.12 2.56
N PRO A 232 -0.86 24.96 3.73
CA PRO A 232 -0.97 23.73 4.53
C PRO A 232 -2.43 23.34 4.85
N HIS A 233 -3.31 24.33 4.97
CA HIS A 233 -4.74 24.13 5.26
C HIS A 233 -5.47 23.58 4.03
N ALA A 234 -5.10 24.06 2.82
CA ALA A 234 -5.62 23.54 1.57
C ALA A 234 -5.15 22.09 1.35
N THR A 235 -3.88 21.79 1.60
CA THR A 235 -3.34 20.43 1.47
C THR A 235 -4.06 19.43 2.39
N TYR A 236 -4.39 19.84 3.62
CA TYR A 236 -5.20 19.04 4.53
C TYR A 236 -6.60 18.75 3.98
N GLU A 237 -7.36 19.79 3.63
CA GLU A 237 -8.73 19.63 3.14
C GLU A 237 -8.77 18.89 1.79
N ALA A 238 -7.78 19.13 0.93
CA ALA A 238 -7.58 18.39 -0.31
C ALA A 238 -7.35 16.91 0.00
N THR A 239 -6.40 16.58 0.88
CA THR A 239 -6.10 15.18 1.26
C THR A 239 -7.34 14.49 1.81
N ARG A 240 -8.04 15.11 2.76
CA ARG A 240 -9.29 14.57 3.34
C ARG A 240 -10.34 14.28 2.26
N MET A 241 -10.50 15.17 1.29
CA MET A 241 -11.42 15.01 0.17
C MET A 241 -10.97 13.92 -0.81
N PHE A 242 -9.72 13.94 -1.25
CA PHE A 242 -9.17 13.00 -2.21
C PHE A 242 -9.15 11.58 -1.65
N VAL A 243 -8.80 11.39 -0.38
CA VAL A 243 -8.84 10.08 0.27
C VAL A 243 -10.25 9.50 0.28
N SER A 244 -11.28 10.33 0.48
CA SER A 244 -12.66 9.84 0.52
C SER A 244 -13.24 9.53 -0.87
N ASN A 245 -12.75 10.17 -1.92
CA ASN A 245 -13.37 10.10 -3.25
C ASN A 245 -12.54 9.35 -4.31
N LEU A 246 -11.23 9.25 -4.14
CA LEU A 246 -10.35 8.53 -5.08
C LEU A 246 -10.30 7.03 -4.78
N LYS A 247 -10.09 6.24 -5.84
CA LYS A 247 -9.73 4.83 -5.73
C LYS A 247 -8.34 4.67 -5.09
N ALA A 248 -8.03 3.48 -4.55
CA ALA A 248 -6.75 3.21 -3.88
C ALA A 248 -5.53 3.53 -4.77
N GLN A 249 -5.57 3.14 -6.05
CA GLN A 249 -4.49 3.42 -7.02
C GLN A 249 -4.33 4.92 -7.30
N GLN A 250 -5.44 5.66 -7.41
CA GLN A 250 -5.40 7.11 -7.65
C GLN A 250 -4.91 7.84 -6.40
N ALA A 251 -5.37 7.45 -5.21
CA ALA A 251 -4.90 7.98 -3.94
C ALA A 251 -3.39 7.73 -3.74
N GLN A 252 -2.89 6.55 -4.11
CA GLN A 252 -1.46 6.25 -4.08
C GLN A 252 -0.66 7.24 -4.96
N ARG A 253 -1.15 7.55 -6.16
CA ARG A 253 -0.50 8.54 -7.05
C ARG A 253 -0.53 9.93 -6.43
N PHE A 254 -1.67 10.37 -5.93
CA PHE A 254 -1.78 11.65 -5.22
C PHE A 254 -0.80 11.76 -4.04
N PHE A 255 -0.68 10.69 -3.25
CA PHE A 255 0.25 10.65 -2.13
C PHE A 255 1.70 10.75 -2.56
N SER A 256 2.10 9.99 -3.59
CA SER A 256 3.48 9.97 -4.07
C SER A 256 3.91 11.25 -4.77
N LEU A 257 2.98 11.92 -5.45
CA LEU A 257 3.27 13.02 -6.38
C LEU A 257 2.95 14.41 -5.83
N VAL A 258 2.19 14.49 -4.73
CA VAL A 258 1.78 15.75 -4.13
C VAL A 258 2.07 15.76 -2.63
N LEU A 259 1.45 14.84 -1.87
CA LEU A 259 1.50 14.90 -0.41
C LEU A 259 2.90 14.63 0.14
N LEU A 260 3.59 13.60 -0.37
CA LEU A 260 4.93 13.24 0.09
C LEU A 260 5.92 14.37 -0.18
N ASP A 261 5.94 14.90 -1.40
CA ASP A 261 6.90 15.95 -1.77
C ASP A 261 6.68 17.22 -0.94
N ARG A 262 5.41 17.64 -0.76
CA ARG A 262 5.07 18.79 0.09
C ARG A 262 5.48 18.61 1.56
N VAL A 263 5.34 17.40 2.11
CA VAL A 263 5.76 17.08 3.48
C VAL A 263 7.28 17.16 3.63
N ARG A 264 8.03 16.67 2.64
CA ARG A 264 9.49 16.69 2.66
C ARG A 264 10.04 18.12 2.57
N GLU A 265 9.49 18.94 1.69
CA GLU A 265 9.83 20.36 1.57
C GLU A 265 9.63 21.11 2.89
N ASP A 266 8.46 20.95 3.51
CA ASP A 266 8.14 21.64 4.77
C ASP A 266 9.09 21.22 5.91
N ILE A 267 9.43 19.93 6.00
CA ILE A 267 10.41 19.43 6.98
C ILE A 267 11.81 19.97 6.68
N GLN A 268 12.20 20.07 5.41
CA GLN A 268 13.51 20.56 5.01
C GLN A 268 13.68 22.05 5.34
N GLU A 269 12.65 22.85 5.07
CA GLU A 269 12.61 24.31 5.31
C GLU A 269 12.49 24.64 6.79
N ASN A 270 11.48 24.10 7.47
CA ASN A 270 11.10 24.53 8.83
C ASN A 270 11.72 23.67 9.93
N LYS A 271 12.37 22.55 9.59
CA LYS A 271 12.88 21.51 10.52
C LYS A 271 11.81 20.88 11.43
N LYS A 272 10.56 21.28 11.25
CA LYS A 272 9.35 20.83 11.94
C LYS A 272 8.26 20.75 10.89
N LEU A 273 7.40 19.76 10.98
CA LEU A 273 6.22 19.69 10.12
C LEU A 273 5.19 20.74 10.56
N HIS A 274 4.38 21.24 9.63
CA HIS A 274 3.21 22.07 9.92
C HIS A 274 2.00 21.21 10.36
N TYR A 275 1.21 21.69 11.34
CA TYR A 275 0.09 20.94 11.94
C TYR A 275 -0.90 20.36 10.92
N HIS A 276 -1.39 21.18 10.00
CA HIS A 276 -2.30 20.69 8.96
C HIS A 276 -1.68 19.65 8.01
N LEU A 277 -0.36 19.68 7.76
CA LEU A 277 0.30 18.61 6.99
C LEU A 277 0.39 17.32 7.79
N PHE A 278 0.63 17.41 9.10
CA PHE A 278 0.56 16.26 10.00
C PHE A 278 -0.85 15.65 10.02
N LEU A 279 -1.90 16.48 10.13
CA LEU A 279 -3.28 16.02 9.99
C LEU A 279 -3.57 15.41 8.62
N ALA A 280 -2.97 15.94 7.55
CA ALA A 280 -3.09 15.38 6.21
C ALA A 280 -2.52 13.97 6.15
N LEU A 281 -1.34 13.72 6.74
CA LEU A 281 -0.76 12.38 6.85
C LEU A 281 -1.65 11.43 7.65
N LYS A 282 -2.25 11.90 8.76
CA LYS A 282 -3.21 11.10 9.53
C LYS A 282 -4.43 10.71 8.71
N LYS A 283 -5.00 11.65 7.93
CA LYS A 283 -6.13 11.34 7.03
C LYS A 283 -5.71 10.43 5.89
N ALA A 284 -4.48 10.55 5.37
CA ALA A 284 -3.96 9.66 4.33
C ALA A 284 -3.94 8.18 4.77
N LEU A 285 -3.68 7.90 6.05
CA LEU A 285 -3.69 6.54 6.61
C LEU A 285 -5.07 5.86 6.63
N TYR A 286 -6.16 6.57 6.37
CA TYR A 286 -7.49 5.96 6.21
C TYR A 286 -7.56 5.05 4.98
N LYS A 287 -6.60 5.18 4.05
CA LYS A 287 -6.34 4.21 2.97
C LYS A 287 -4.93 3.63 3.12
N PRO A 288 -4.72 2.62 3.98
CA PRO A 288 -3.39 2.15 4.38
C PRO A 288 -2.58 1.57 3.20
N ALA A 289 -3.20 0.82 2.28
CA ALA A 289 -2.52 0.29 1.10
C ALA A 289 -1.91 1.40 0.22
N ALA A 290 -2.68 2.48 0.01
CA ALA A 290 -2.21 3.65 -0.74
C ALA A 290 -1.14 4.42 0.03
N PHE A 291 -1.30 4.59 1.35
CA PHE A 291 -0.32 5.26 2.20
C PHE A 291 1.05 4.55 2.17
N PHE A 292 1.08 3.23 2.37
CA PHE A 292 2.33 2.49 2.37
C PHE A 292 3.05 2.55 1.02
N LYS A 293 2.32 2.35 -0.08
CA LYS A 293 2.89 2.36 -1.44
C LYS A 293 3.18 3.76 -1.99
N GLY A 294 2.50 4.78 -1.50
CA GLY A 294 2.61 6.16 -1.99
C GLY A 294 3.46 7.07 -1.11
N ILE A 295 3.61 6.76 0.18
CA ILE A 295 4.35 7.58 1.14
C ILE A 295 5.51 6.79 1.74
N LEU A 296 5.22 5.71 2.49
CA LEU A 296 6.25 5.04 3.30
C LEU A 296 7.34 4.38 2.44
N PHE A 297 6.97 3.50 1.51
CA PHE A 297 7.97 2.80 0.70
C PHE A 297 8.76 3.73 -0.22
N PRO A 298 8.14 4.69 -0.93
CA PRO A 298 8.91 5.64 -1.73
C PRO A 298 9.87 6.49 -0.90
N LEU A 299 9.50 6.84 0.34
CA LEU A 299 10.38 7.55 1.25
C LEU A 299 11.61 6.69 1.63
N CYS A 300 11.38 5.44 2.04
CA CYS A 300 12.42 4.47 2.38
C CYS A 300 13.33 4.12 1.20
N GLU A 301 12.75 3.89 0.02
CA GLU A 301 13.46 3.48 -1.20
C GLU A 301 14.27 4.61 -1.85
N SER A 302 13.93 5.87 -1.54
CA SER A 302 14.66 7.03 -2.06
C SER A 302 16.13 7.07 -1.63
N GLY A 303 16.47 6.43 -0.50
CA GLY A 303 17.80 6.52 0.10
C GLY A 303 18.15 7.90 0.67
N SER A 304 17.22 8.85 0.61
CA SER A 304 17.36 10.23 1.12
C SER A 304 16.53 10.49 2.38
N CYS A 305 15.94 9.44 2.95
CA CYS A 305 15.10 9.55 4.15
C CYS A 305 15.98 9.91 5.35
N THR A 306 15.65 11.02 6.00
CA THR A 306 16.33 11.46 7.22
C THR A 306 15.65 10.90 8.47
N LEU A 307 16.39 10.85 9.59
CA LEU A 307 15.84 10.40 10.88
C LEU A 307 14.72 11.32 11.38
N LYS A 308 14.75 12.62 11.03
CA LYS A 308 13.69 13.58 11.35
C LYS A 308 12.40 13.29 10.58
N GLU A 309 12.49 13.08 9.27
CA GLU A 309 11.34 12.63 8.47
C GLU A 309 10.78 11.31 9.02
N ALA A 310 11.65 10.36 9.35
CA ALA A 310 11.26 9.07 9.90
C ALA A 310 10.56 9.17 11.27
N SER A 311 11.04 10.03 12.17
CA SER A 311 10.41 10.26 13.48
C SER A 311 9.01 10.84 13.32
N ILE A 312 8.84 11.84 12.44
CA ILE A 312 7.56 12.50 12.21
C ILE A 312 6.55 11.51 11.61
N LEU A 313 6.91 10.79 10.53
CA LEU A 313 6.01 9.76 9.96
C LEU A 313 5.76 8.62 10.95
N GLY A 314 6.78 8.25 11.73
CA GLY A 314 6.68 7.24 12.78
C GLY A 314 5.62 7.61 13.82
N SER A 315 5.61 8.87 14.28
CA SER A 315 4.60 9.35 15.22
C SER A 315 3.17 9.27 14.66
N VAL A 316 3.00 9.53 13.36
CA VAL A 316 1.70 9.37 12.66
C VAL A 316 1.27 7.89 12.67
N LEU A 317 2.19 6.98 12.34
CA LEU A 317 1.93 5.54 12.36
C LEU A 317 1.57 5.06 13.77
N THR A 318 2.24 5.55 14.81
CA THR A 318 1.94 5.20 16.21
C THR A 318 0.53 5.61 16.63
N ARG A 319 0.07 6.80 16.21
CA ARG A 319 -1.23 7.34 16.65
C ARG A 319 -2.43 6.76 15.89
N VAL A 320 -2.28 6.38 14.63
CA VAL A 320 -3.39 5.85 13.82
C VAL A 320 -3.47 4.33 13.93
N SER A 321 -4.69 3.78 14.07
CA SER A 321 -4.90 2.34 14.04
C SER A 321 -4.86 1.81 12.60
N ILE A 322 -4.06 0.77 12.35
CA ILE A 322 -3.81 0.22 11.01
C ILE A 322 -4.31 -1.23 10.99
N PRO A 323 -5.07 -1.66 9.97
CA PRO A 323 -5.48 -3.06 9.88
C PRO A 323 -4.27 -4.02 9.81
N VAL A 324 -4.39 -5.15 10.50
CA VAL A 324 -3.29 -6.12 10.71
C VAL A 324 -2.66 -6.58 9.41
N LEU A 325 -3.45 -6.90 8.37
CA LEU A 325 -2.94 -7.37 7.08
C LEU A 325 -2.08 -6.33 6.37
N HIS A 326 -2.47 -5.05 6.44
CA HIS A 326 -1.72 -3.96 5.84
C HIS A 326 -0.40 -3.71 6.59
N SER A 327 -0.44 -3.73 7.93
CA SER A 327 0.76 -3.62 8.77
C SER A 327 1.73 -4.79 8.51
N SER A 328 1.20 -6.01 8.41
CA SER A 328 1.95 -7.23 8.13
C SER A 328 2.65 -7.18 6.77
N ALA A 329 1.94 -6.74 5.73
CA ALA A 329 2.51 -6.56 4.40
C ALA A 329 3.58 -5.45 4.36
N ALA A 330 3.39 -4.38 5.13
CA ALA A 330 4.38 -3.31 5.28
C ALA A 330 5.64 -3.78 5.98
N LEU A 331 5.52 -4.54 7.07
CA LEU A 331 6.65 -5.15 7.77
C LEU A 331 7.46 -6.07 6.86
N LEU A 332 6.79 -6.94 6.09
CA LEU A 332 7.48 -7.83 5.14
C LEU A 332 8.28 -7.02 4.11
N ARG A 333 7.67 -5.99 3.53
CA ARG A 333 8.35 -5.14 2.54
C ARG A 333 9.53 -4.37 3.15
N LEU A 334 9.40 -3.85 4.37
CA LEU A 334 10.49 -3.16 5.07
C LEU A 334 11.63 -4.12 5.47
N ALA A 335 11.29 -5.36 5.84
CA ALA A 335 12.27 -6.39 6.18
C ALA A 335 13.10 -6.80 4.96
N ASP A 336 12.49 -6.86 3.77
CA ASP A 336 13.18 -7.18 2.51
C ASP A 336 14.07 -6.04 2.00
N MET A 337 13.80 -4.78 2.39
CA MET A 337 14.60 -3.63 1.96
C MET A 337 16.00 -3.61 2.59
N ASP A 338 16.89 -2.84 1.95
CA ASP A 338 18.22 -2.54 2.51
C ASP A 338 18.08 -1.81 3.86
N TYR A 339 19.01 -2.12 4.75
CA TYR A 339 19.00 -1.52 6.08
C TYR A 339 19.38 -0.05 6.03
N THR A 340 18.53 0.77 6.62
CA THR A 340 18.81 2.17 6.94
C THR A 340 18.28 2.44 8.35
N GLY A 341 18.83 3.46 9.02
CA GLY A 341 18.32 3.94 10.31
C GLY A 341 16.80 4.15 10.34
N PRO A 342 16.25 4.95 9.41
CA PRO A 342 14.81 5.15 9.24
C PRO A 342 14.01 3.85 9.10
N ASN A 343 14.49 2.89 8.30
CA ASN A 343 13.79 1.62 8.10
C ASN A 343 13.68 0.84 9.41
N SER A 344 14.75 0.83 10.22
CA SER A 344 14.75 0.19 11.54
C SER A 344 13.71 0.81 12.48
N LEU A 345 13.58 2.15 12.45
CA LEU A 345 12.60 2.88 13.25
C LEU A 345 11.17 2.52 12.85
N PHE A 346 10.86 2.44 11.56
CA PHE A 346 9.53 2.04 11.09
C PHE A 346 9.19 0.58 11.46
N ILE A 347 10.17 -0.33 11.36
CA ILE A 347 10.00 -1.72 11.81
C ILE A 347 9.66 -1.74 13.30
N ARG A 348 10.42 -1.03 14.15
CA ARG A 348 10.15 -0.92 15.60
C ARG A 348 8.72 -0.47 15.87
N ILE A 349 8.30 0.63 15.24
CA ILE A 349 6.98 1.26 15.45
C ILE A 349 5.84 0.32 15.04
N LEU A 350 5.98 -0.39 13.91
CA LEU A 350 4.97 -1.35 13.47
C LEU A 350 4.92 -2.60 14.37
N LEU A 351 6.05 -3.02 14.95
CA LEU A 351 6.08 -4.11 15.93
C LEU A 351 5.45 -3.70 17.27
N ASP A 352 5.64 -2.45 17.70
CA ASP A 352 5.02 -1.88 18.92
C ASP A 352 3.49 -1.78 18.85
N LYS A 353 2.90 -1.93 17.66
CA LYS A 353 1.44 -2.12 17.50
C LYS A 353 0.94 -3.45 18.06
N LYS A 354 1.81 -4.42 18.30
CA LYS A 354 1.49 -5.72 18.95
C LYS A 354 0.34 -6.46 18.27
N TYR A 355 0.30 -6.41 16.94
CA TYR A 355 -0.67 -7.20 16.18
C TYR A 355 -0.26 -8.67 16.13
N ALA A 356 -1.23 -9.56 15.95
CA ALA A 356 -0.92 -10.96 15.64
C ALA A 356 -0.37 -11.03 14.21
N LEU A 357 0.91 -11.35 14.05
CA LEU A 357 1.57 -11.40 12.75
C LEU A 357 1.41 -12.79 12.10
N PRO A 358 1.17 -12.88 10.78
CA PRO A 358 1.29 -14.15 10.07
C PRO A 358 2.71 -14.71 10.19
N TYR A 359 2.86 -16.04 10.32
CA TYR A 359 4.18 -16.67 10.50
C TYR A 359 5.16 -16.32 9.37
N LYS A 360 4.70 -16.16 8.13
CA LYS A 360 5.56 -15.70 7.02
C LYS A 360 6.26 -14.36 7.31
N VAL A 361 5.60 -13.45 8.03
CA VAL A 361 6.17 -12.16 8.41
C VAL A 361 7.17 -12.33 9.55
N VAL A 362 6.87 -13.21 10.51
CA VAL A 362 7.82 -13.59 11.58
C VAL A 362 9.09 -14.18 10.97
N ASP A 363 8.96 -15.13 10.04
CA ASP A 363 10.08 -15.75 9.34
C ASP A 363 10.91 -14.72 8.57
N ALA A 364 10.25 -13.78 7.87
CA ALA A 364 10.93 -12.69 7.17
C ALA A 364 11.69 -11.76 8.12
N LEU A 365 11.13 -11.46 9.30
CA LEU A 365 11.81 -10.65 10.32
C LEU A 365 13.01 -11.39 10.92
N VAL A 366 12.89 -12.69 11.19
CA VAL A 366 14.02 -13.52 11.64
C VAL A 366 15.15 -13.46 10.60
N SER A 367 14.81 -13.67 9.32
CA SER A 367 15.76 -13.57 8.21
C SER A 367 16.41 -12.18 8.11
N HIS A 368 15.60 -11.12 8.29
CA HIS A 368 16.08 -9.74 8.32
C HIS A 368 17.11 -9.51 9.42
N PHE A 369 16.88 -9.99 10.65
CA PHE A 369 17.86 -9.83 11.73
C PHE A 369 19.07 -10.75 11.56
N ALA A 370 18.87 -11.97 11.05
CA ALA A 370 19.95 -12.93 10.83
C ALA A 370 20.98 -12.45 9.80
N ARG A 371 20.56 -11.68 8.78
CA ARG A 371 21.46 -11.22 7.71
C ARG A 371 22.64 -10.37 8.21
N PHE A 372 22.52 -9.73 9.37
CA PHE A 372 23.56 -8.89 9.94
C PHE A 372 24.58 -9.64 10.80
N GLN A 373 24.38 -10.95 11.02
CA GLN A 373 25.31 -11.77 11.81
C GLN A 373 26.74 -11.71 11.28
N ASN A 374 26.90 -11.64 9.95
CA ASN A 374 28.18 -11.61 9.26
C ASN A 374 28.55 -10.22 8.71
N ASP A 375 27.75 -9.19 8.95
CA ASP A 375 28.06 -7.83 8.51
C ASP A 375 29.27 -7.31 9.30
N PRO A 376 30.33 -6.74 8.69
CA PRO A 376 31.45 -6.20 9.44
C PRO A 376 31.10 -4.93 10.25
N ARG A 377 30.02 -4.23 9.91
CA ARG A 377 29.61 -2.98 10.55
C ARG A 377 29.01 -3.21 11.93
N GLU A 378 29.19 -2.26 12.83
CA GLU A 378 28.47 -2.24 14.11
C GLU A 378 27.00 -1.87 13.87
N MET A 379 26.09 -2.46 14.64
CA MET A 379 24.66 -2.18 14.49
C MET A 379 24.25 -1.03 15.42
N PRO A 380 23.47 -0.04 14.94
CA PRO A 380 22.98 1.06 15.79
C PRO A 380 22.06 0.57 16.92
N VAL A 381 21.90 1.38 17.97
CA VAL A 381 20.96 1.09 19.08
C VAL A 381 19.53 0.86 18.58
N LEU A 382 19.10 1.61 17.55
CA LEU A 382 17.78 1.44 16.93
C LEU A 382 17.55 0.01 16.40
N TRP A 383 18.59 -0.67 15.90
CA TRP A 383 18.47 -2.06 15.46
C TRP A 383 18.24 -3.00 16.65
N HIS A 384 19.02 -2.82 17.72
CA HIS A 384 18.88 -3.61 18.94
C HIS A 384 17.53 -3.40 19.61
N GLN A 385 17.01 -2.17 19.61
CA GLN A 385 15.67 -1.85 20.10
C GLN A 385 14.58 -2.52 19.26
N SER A 386 14.67 -2.48 17.93
CA SER A 386 13.73 -3.19 17.05
C SER A 386 13.71 -4.69 17.32
N LEU A 387 14.90 -5.30 17.50
CA LEU A 387 15.03 -6.71 17.83
C LEU A 387 14.47 -7.04 19.23
N LEU A 388 14.69 -6.18 20.22
CA LEU A 388 14.12 -6.34 21.55
C LEU A 388 12.59 -6.33 21.50
N VAL A 389 11.98 -5.36 20.83
CA VAL A 389 10.51 -5.30 20.69
C VAL A 389 9.97 -6.55 19.99
N PHE A 390 10.66 -7.02 18.94
CA PHE A 390 10.30 -8.26 18.26
C PHE A 390 10.31 -9.45 19.22
N THR A 391 11.41 -9.67 19.94
CA THR A 391 11.53 -10.81 20.85
C THR A 391 10.57 -10.72 22.04
N GLN A 392 10.36 -9.55 22.64
CA GLN A 392 9.40 -9.39 23.74
C GLN A 392 7.97 -9.80 23.38
N ARG A 393 7.56 -9.60 22.11
CA ARG A 393 6.18 -9.82 21.66
C ARG A 393 5.99 -11.17 20.98
N TYR A 394 6.93 -11.56 20.12
CA TYR A 394 6.77 -12.73 19.24
C TYR A 394 7.61 -13.93 19.67
N LYS A 395 8.22 -13.92 20.86
CA LYS A 395 9.02 -15.07 21.39
C LYS A 395 8.30 -16.42 21.40
N GLN A 396 6.97 -16.42 21.55
CA GLN A 396 6.15 -17.64 21.53
C GLN A 396 5.82 -18.12 20.12
N ASP A 397 5.90 -17.23 19.13
CA ASP A 397 5.61 -17.55 17.72
C ASP A 397 6.84 -18.09 16.96
N LEU A 398 8.00 -18.14 17.64
CA LEU A 398 9.27 -18.61 17.09
C LEU A 398 9.47 -20.11 17.28
N VAL A 399 10.01 -20.75 16.24
CA VAL A 399 10.51 -22.14 16.25
C VAL A 399 11.86 -22.20 16.98
N PRO A 400 12.26 -23.33 17.63
CA PRO A 400 13.54 -23.42 18.33
C PRO A 400 14.74 -22.99 17.47
N GLU A 401 14.80 -23.44 16.21
CA GLU A 401 15.86 -23.05 15.26
C GLU A 401 15.94 -21.53 15.03
N GLN A 402 14.79 -20.85 14.98
CA GLN A 402 14.75 -19.40 14.80
C GLN A 402 15.26 -18.67 16.06
N LYS A 403 14.98 -19.20 17.25
CA LYS A 403 15.53 -18.66 18.50
C LYS A 403 17.05 -18.77 18.53
N ASP A 404 17.61 -19.91 18.10
CA ASP A 404 19.05 -20.13 18.02
C ASP A 404 19.73 -19.19 17.02
N ILE A 405 19.10 -18.94 15.87
CA ILE A 405 19.56 -17.96 14.88
C ILE A 405 19.62 -16.56 15.49
N ILE A 406 18.57 -16.12 16.18
CA ILE A 406 18.55 -14.79 16.81
C ILE A 406 19.59 -14.71 17.93
N LEU A 407 19.72 -15.74 18.77
CA LEU A 407 20.74 -15.79 19.83
C LEU A 407 22.16 -15.70 19.24
N SER A 408 22.39 -16.36 18.11
CA SER A 408 23.66 -16.26 17.37
C SER A 408 23.90 -14.86 16.83
N ALA A 409 22.87 -14.21 16.27
CA ALA A 409 22.95 -12.83 15.81
C ALA A 409 23.25 -11.84 16.96
N VAL A 410 22.60 -11.98 18.11
CA VAL A 410 22.85 -11.15 19.32
C VAL A 410 24.24 -11.38 19.88
N LYS A 411 24.78 -12.61 19.79
CA LYS A 411 26.15 -12.91 20.20
C LYS A 411 27.18 -12.24 19.30
N SER A 412 26.97 -12.26 17.98
CA SER A 412 27.84 -11.58 17.01
C SER A 412 27.74 -10.06 17.09
N LYS A 413 26.52 -9.54 17.27
CA LYS A 413 26.20 -8.12 17.38
C LYS A 413 25.71 -7.82 18.80
N PHE A 414 26.64 -7.80 19.74
CA PHE A 414 26.31 -7.66 21.15
C PHE A 414 26.20 -6.18 21.58
N HIS A 415 25.07 -5.82 22.18
CA HIS A 415 24.88 -4.52 22.83
C HIS A 415 24.87 -4.68 24.36
N PRO A 416 25.72 -3.95 25.13
CA PRO A 416 25.87 -4.15 26.57
C PRO A 416 24.58 -4.07 27.39
N GLY A 417 23.69 -3.12 27.08
CA GLY A 417 22.43 -2.92 27.83
C GLY A 417 21.23 -3.71 27.31
N ILE A 418 21.21 -4.09 26.03
CA ILE A 418 20.01 -4.64 25.36
C ILE A 418 20.19 -6.13 25.04
N GLY A 419 21.41 -6.56 24.71
CA GLY A 419 21.72 -7.96 24.41
C GLY A 419 21.33 -8.93 25.55
N PRO A 420 21.63 -8.63 26.83
CA PRO A 420 21.20 -9.47 27.95
C PRO A 420 19.67 -9.61 28.07
N GLU A 421 18.94 -8.53 27.81
CA GLU A 421 17.48 -8.50 27.84
C GLU A 421 16.87 -9.36 26.73
N ILE A 422 17.39 -9.25 25.49
CA ILE A 422 16.96 -10.10 24.37
C ILE A 422 17.19 -11.58 24.69
N ARG A 423 18.38 -11.91 25.21
CA ARG A 423 18.72 -13.29 25.60
C ARG A 423 17.77 -13.81 26.69
N ARG A 424 17.48 -12.99 27.70
CA ARG A 424 16.54 -13.33 28.77
C ARG A 424 15.15 -13.65 28.22
N GLU A 425 14.63 -12.78 27.35
CA GLU A 425 13.31 -12.95 26.74
C GLU A 425 13.21 -14.24 25.91
N LEU A 426 14.25 -14.59 25.16
CA LEU A 426 14.26 -15.81 24.34
C LEU A 426 14.42 -17.10 25.15
N VAL A 427 15.34 -17.13 26.12
CA VAL A 427 15.62 -18.34 26.92
C VAL A 427 14.44 -18.70 27.83
N HIS A 428 13.71 -17.72 28.35
CA HIS A 428 12.54 -17.95 29.20
C HIS A 428 11.22 -18.10 28.44
N SER A 429 11.27 -18.38 27.13
CA SER A 429 10.08 -18.51 26.30
C SER A 429 9.89 -19.92 25.76
N THR A 430 8.65 -20.41 25.77
CA THR A 430 8.25 -21.65 25.09
C THR A 430 8.28 -21.45 23.57
N ALA A 431 8.72 -22.45 22.82
CA ALA A 431 8.72 -22.38 21.36
C ALA A 431 7.35 -22.77 20.78
N ARG A 432 7.05 -22.29 19.57
CA ARG A 432 5.76 -22.54 18.90
C ARG A 432 5.49 -24.04 18.68
N ASP A 433 6.55 -24.79 18.41
CA ASP A 433 6.50 -26.21 18.04
C ASP A 433 7.10 -27.11 19.13
N ASP A 434 7.33 -26.58 20.35
CA ASP A 434 7.60 -27.41 21.52
C ASP A 434 6.30 -28.16 21.85
N VAL A 435 6.22 -29.39 21.36
CA VAL A 435 5.25 -30.34 21.86
C VAL A 435 5.58 -30.51 23.33
N MET A 436 4.71 -30.05 24.23
CA MET A 436 4.78 -30.46 25.63
C MET A 436 4.82 -31.99 25.61
N ASP A 437 5.96 -32.58 25.98
CA ASP A 437 6.04 -34.02 26.17
C ASP A 437 4.87 -34.39 27.09
N MET A 438 4.01 -35.30 26.62
CA MET A 438 2.84 -35.79 27.37
C MET A 438 3.20 -36.39 28.73
N ASP A 439 4.49 -36.52 29.04
CA ASP A 439 5.01 -37.00 30.32
C ASP A 439 4.84 -35.96 31.45
N ASP A 440 4.73 -34.66 31.16
CA ASP A 440 4.46 -33.65 32.21
C ASP A 440 2.97 -33.57 32.60
N VAL A 441 2.07 -34.15 31.80
CA VAL A 441 0.63 -34.22 32.13
C VAL A 441 0.32 -35.43 33.02
N MET A 442 1.14 -36.49 33.01
CA MET A 442 0.96 -37.67 33.86
C MET A 442 1.62 -37.58 35.24
N MET A 443 2.31 -36.48 35.55
CA MET A 443 2.87 -36.22 36.88
C MET A 443 1.94 -35.37 37.78
N ILE A 444 0.75 -35.06 37.29
CA ILE A 444 -0.35 -34.49 38.07
C ILE A 444 -1.49 -35.51 38.11
N ASP A 445 -1.28 -36.61 38.83
CA ASP A 445 -2.34 -37.40 39.46
C ASP A 445 -1.84 -38.03 40.76
#